data_AF-A0A9D1VPU2-F1
#
_entry.id   AF-A0A9D1VPU2-F1
#
_cell.length_a   1.000
_cell.length_b   1.000
_cell.length_c   1.000
_cell.angle_alpha   90.00
_cell.angle_beta   90.00
_cell.angle_gamma   90.00
#
_symmetry.space_group_name_H-M   'P 1'
#
loop_
_entity.id
_entity.type
_entity.pdbx_description
1 polymer ?
#
loop_
_entity_poly.entity_id
_entity_poly.type
_entity_poly.pdbx_seq_one_letter_code
_entity_poly.pdbx_strand_id
1 'polypeptide(L)' 'MTAETENTSSDNLSYTQAIAELEQLVARLQNPQCEIDKLREYTARALQLIQYCKTKLSETDNDLKKLLEELSQDNL' A
#
# COMPACT_ATOMS: atom_id res chain seq x y z
N MET A 1 5.64 14.09 26.29
CA MET A 1 4.23 14.10 25.85
C MET A 1 4.17 14.84 24.53
N THR A 2 4.44 14.16 23.42
CA THR A 2 4.25 14.70 22.07
C THR A 2 3.11 13.91 21.47
N ALA A 3 1.91 14.46 21.60
CA ALA A 3 0.75 14.02 20.84
C ALA A 3 0.87 14.69 19.47
N GLU A 4 1.35 13.94 18.49
CA GLU A 4 1.30 14.33 17.08
C GLU A 4 -0.05 13.89 16.53
N THR A 5 -0.97 14.84 16.52
CA THR A 5 -2.23 14.75 15.79
C THR A 5 -1.96 15.15 14.35
N GLU A 6 -1.77 14.18 13.45
CA GLU A 6 -1.79 14.43 12.00
C GLU A 6 -3.01 13.76 11.36
N ASN A 7 -4.03 14.61 11.22
CA ASN A 7 -5.09 14.65 10.21
C ASN A 7 -4.99 13.61 9.06
N THR A 8 -5.84 12.58 9.12
CA THR A 8 -6.04 11.56 8.09
C THR A 8 -6.87 12.11 6.92
N SER A 9 -6.20 12.74 5.96
CA SER A 9 -6.71 12.93 4.60
C SER A 9 -6.28 11.73 3.74
N SER A 10 -7.21 11.07 3.07
CA SER A 10 -7.06 9.82 2.29
C SER A 10 -6.07 9.86 1.11
N ASP A 11 -5.28 10.94 0.95
CA ASP A 11 -4.44 11.21 -0.22
C ASP A 11 -2.94 10.92 0.00
N ASN A 12 -2.50 10.54 1.21
CA ASN A 12 -1.08 10.29 1.53
C ASN A 12 -0.83 8.95 2.23
N LEU A 13 -1.47 7.87 1.79
CA LEU A 13 -1.12 6.53 2.27
C LEU A 13 0.28 6.15 1.75
N SER A 14 1.26 5.89 2.61
CA SER A 14 2.56 5.35 2.20
C SER A 14 2.49 3.84 1.88
N TYR A 15 3.45 3.33 1.12
CA TYR A 15 3.56 1.89 0.84
C TYR A 15 3.66 1.06 2.13
N THR A 16 4.47 1.50 3.09
CA THR A 16 4.63 0.82 4.39
C THR A 16 3.34 0.80 5.19
N GLN A 17 2.59 1.92 5.21
CA GLN A 17 1.29 1.97 5.88
C GLN A 17 0.27 1.06 5.18
N ALA A 18 0.27 1.01 3.84
CA ALA A 18 -0.63 0.15 3.09
C ALA A 18 -0.38 -1.35 3.38
N ILE A 19 0.90 -1.74 3.50
CA ILE A 19 1.28 -3.11 3.87
C ILE A 19 0.89 -3.42 5.32
N ALA A 20 1.17 -2.52 6.26
CA ALA A 20 0.79 -2.70 7.65
C ALA A 20 -0.74 -2.85 7.82
N GLU A 21 -1.52 -2.06 7.10
CA GLU A 21 -2.98 -2.19 7.09
C GLU A 21 -3.42 -3.53 6.47
N LEU A 22 -2.79 -3.96 5.38
CA LEU A 22 -3.10 -5.23 4.73
C LEU A 22 -2.83 -6.42 5.68
N GLU A 23 -1.72 -6.41 6.41
CA GLU A 23 -1.41 -7.42 7.43
C GLU A 23 -2.46 -7.46 8.54
N GLN A 24 -2.92 -6.30 9.01
CA GLN A 24 -3.99 -6.22 10.00
C GLN A 24 -5.31 -6.79 9.46
N LEU A 25 -5.66 -6.53 8.20
CA LEU A 25 -6.86 -7.08 7.57
C LEU A 25 -6.77 -8.60 7.42
N VAL A 26 -5.61 -9.12 7.03
CA VAL A 26 -5.37 -10.58 6.96
C VAL A 26 -5.54 -11.22 8.33
N ALA A 27 -4.97 -10.63 9.38
CA ALA A 27 -5.14 -11.11 10.75
C ALA A 27 -6.61 -11.12 11.20
N ARG A 28 -7.38 -10.09 10.84
CA ARG A 28 -8.83 -10.02 11.11
C ARG A 28 -9.61 -11.09 10.35
N LEU A 29 -9.30 -11.29 9.07
CA LEU A 29 -9.95 -12.30 8.22
C LEU A 29 -9.67 -13.73 8.68
N GLN A 30 -8.50 -13.98 9.26
CA GLN A 30 -8.12 -15.28 9.82
C GLN A 30 -8.69 -15.53 11.21
N ASN A 31 -9.27 -14.50 11.86
CA ASN A 31 -9.89 -14.67 13.16
C ASN A 31 -11.18 -15.51 13.02
N PRO A 32 -11.30 -16.66 13.70
CA PRO A 32 -12.49 -17.51 13.63
C PRO A 32 -13.77 -16.85 14.16
N GLN A 33 -13.66 -15.74 14.89
CA GLN A 33 -14.78 -14.92 15.36
C GLN A 33 -15.15 -13.78 14.40
N CYS A 34 -14.53 -13.70 13.22
CA CYS A 34 -14.86 -12.67 12.24
C CYS A 34 -16.31 -12.80 11.76
N GLU A 35 -17.08 -11.73 11.89
CA GLU A 35 -18.48 -11.67 11.44
C GLU A 35 -18.56 -11.71 9.91
N ILE A 36 -19.53 -12.46 9.38
CA ILE A 36 -19.69 -12.67 7.93
C ILE A 36 -19.90 -11.38 7.14
N ASP A 37 -20.60 -10.41 7.72
CA ASP A 37 -20.81 -9.09 7.10
C ASP A 37 -19.51 -8.29 7.01
N LYS A 38 -18.58 -8.49 7.96
CA LYS A 38 -17.26 -7.87 7.97
C LYS A 38 -16.28 -8.51 6.99
N LEU A 39 -16.46 -9.78 6.63
CA LEU A 39 -15.62 -10.43 5.61
C LEU A 39 -15.65 -9.65 4.28
N ARG A 40 -16.84 -9.22 3.85
CA ARG A 40 -16.98 -8.43 2.61
C ARG A 40 -16.23 -7.11 2.69
N GLU A 41 -16.37 -6.40 3.80
CA GLU A 41 -15.75 -5.10 4.04
C GLU A 41 -14.22 -5.21 4.05
N TYR A 42 -13.67 -6.16 4.83
CA TYR A 42 -12.23 -6.38 4.92
C TYR A 42 -11.63 -6.85 3.60
N THR A 43 -12.33 -7.72 2.87
CA THR A 43 -11.88 -8.18 1.55
C THR A 43 -11.85 -7.03 0.55
N ALA A 44 -12.88 -6.19 0.51
CA ALA A 44 -12.93 -5.04 -0.37
C ALA A 44 -11.78 -4.05 -0.10
N ARG A 45 -11.51 -3.77 1.19
CA ARG A 45 -10.39 -2.90 1.57
C ARG A 45 -9.04 -3.53 1.24
N ALA A 46 -8.85 -4.82 1.50
CA ALA A 46 -7.62 -5.53 1.16
C ALA A 46 -7.33 -5.47 -0.35
N LEU A 47 -8.36 -5.63 -1.20
CA LEU A 47 -8.21 -5.48 -2.65
C LEU A 47 -7.76 -4.08 -3.07
N GLN A 48 -8.31 -3.03 -2.44
CA GLN A 48 -7.88 -1.65 -2.68
C GLN A 48 -6.40 -1.46 -2.33
N LEU A 49 -5.96 -1.97 -1.18
CA LEU A 49 -4.57 -1.88 -0.74
C LEU A 49 -3.63 -2.65 -1.67
N ILE A 50 -4.01 -3.85 -2.11
CA ILE A 50 -3.24 -4.63 -3.08
C ILE A 50 -3.10 -3.87 -4.39
N GLN A 51 -4.18 -3.26 -4.88
CA GLN A 51 -4.15 -2.47 -6.10
C GLN A 51 -3.22 -1.26 -5.96
N TYR A 52 -3.31 -0.55 -4.83
CA TYR A 52 -2.41 0.57 -4.51
C TYR A 52 -0.94 0.13 -4.49
N CYS A 53 -0.61 -0.95 -3.79
CA CYS A 53 0.75 -1.47 -3.71
C CYS A 53 1.29 -1.88 -5.08
N LYS A 54 0.46 -2.52 -5.93
CA LYS A 54 0.84 -2.87 -7.31
C LYS A 54 1.15 -1.65 -8.15
N THR A 55 0.31 -0.62 -8.08
CA THR A 55 0.54 0.64 -8.79
C THR A 55 1.86 1.27 -8.35
N LYS A 56 2.12 1.38 -7.05
CA LYS A 56 3.37 1.95 -6.52
C LYS A 56 4.61 1.20 -6.95
N LEU A 57 4.57 -0.14 -6.95
CA LEU A 57 5.68 -0.97 -7.42
C LEU A 57 5.92 -0.74 -8.92
N SER A 58 4.87 -0.68 -9.73
CA SER A 58 5.00 -0.44 -11.17
C SER A 58 5.53 0.96 -11.48
N GLU A 59 5.08 1.98 -10.75
CA GLU A 59 5.60 3.35 -10.87
C GLU A 59 7.10 3.37 -10.55
N THR A 60 7.48 2.80 -9.41
CA THR A 60 8.88 2.73 -8.96
C THR A 60 9.76 2.00 -9.97
N ASP A 61 9.32 0.86 -10.50
CA ASP A 61 10.06 0.09 -11.51
C ASP A 61 10.27 0.89 -12.80
N ASN A 62 9.24 1.60 -13.27
CA ASN A 62 9.34 2.45 -14.46
C ASN A 62 10.29 3.64 -14.24
N ASP A 63 10.25 4.27 -13.07
CA ASP A 63 11.13 5.39 -12.75
C ASP A 63 12.59 4.94 -12.66
N LEU A 64 12.85 3.79 -12.03
CA LEU A 64 14.19 3.19 -12.00
C LEU A 64 14.71 2.86 -13.40
N LYS A 65 13.87 2.32 -14.28
CA LYS A 65 14.26 2.04 -15.67
C LYS A 65 14.68 3.31 -16.41
N LYS A 66 13.91 4.40 -16.30
CA LYS A 66 14.26 5.69 -16.92
C LYS A 66 15.59 6.23 -16.40
N LEU A 67 15.80 6.20 -15.09
CA LEU A 67 17.06 6.66 -14.48
C LEU A 67 18.26 5.84 -14.97
N LEU A 68 18.10 4.51 -15.12
CA LEU A 68 19.15 3.65 -15.66
C LEU A 68 19.39 3.89 -17.16
N GLU A 69 18.34 4.17 -17.92
CA GLU A 69 18.44 4.56 -19.33
C GLU A 69 19.21 5.88 -19.49
N GLU A 70 18.89 6.90 -18.69
CA GLU A 70 19.62 8.19 -18.66
C GLU A 70 21.13 7.98 -18.42
N LEU A 71 21.49 7.19 -17.40
CA LEU A 71 22.90 6.86 -17.10
C LEU A 71 23.61 6.09 -18.24
N SER A 72 22.85 5.32 -19.01
CA SER A 72 23.38 4.57 -20.16
C SER A 72 23.63 5.45 -21.38
N GLN A 73 22.83 6.50 -21.58
CA GLN A 73 22.97 7.44 -22.69
C GLN A 73 24.09 8.46 -22.46
N ASP A 74 24.38 8.81 -21.20
CA ASP A 74 25.48 9.74 -20.84
C ASP A 74 26.90 9.17 -21.04
N ASN A 75 27.04 7.88 -21.37
CA ASN A 75 28.32 7.20 -21.64
C ASN A 75 28.61 6.98 -23.15
N LEU A 76 27.92 7.71 -24.04
CA LEU A 76 28.18 7.72 -25.49
C LEU A 76 28.53 9.13 -25.99
#